data_AF-A0A0F8VU82-F1
#
_entry.id   AF-A0A0F8VU82-F1
#
_cell.length_a   1.000
_cell.length_b   1.000
_cell.length_c   1.000
_cell.angle_alpha   90.00
_cell.angle_beta   90.00
_cell.angle_gamma   90.00
#
_symmetry.space_group_name_H-M   'P 1'
#
loop_
_entity.id
_entity.type
_entity.pdbx_description
1 polymer ?
#
loop_
_entity_poly.entity_id
_entity_poly.type
_entity_poly.pdbx_seq_one_letter_code
_entity_poly.pdbx_strand_id
1 'polypeptide(L)'
;MSRTDLHGECQIPFYQEDLFPSTGGFIGGRFCQQIGNVSCCVPCPFASWTYGEGVQEKSRIASWLSVAVLPLCIFLLVSYAVLPAKRTHRHYLSICFTLGICCMQIAFIIPLGVKPEQCHNIITPNDMYSSLSCAFTGAMLLFGGWVVVVWSFIRTIAFHLQVCWEVIIGTKFMWGSFICGWGIPIIGTIVMLTLTGVSYRFGEVCHINIQSSLHDYWIPIMIFATAALFVQFATMGYCVHVYIKSLFDTNSSTNSSGMPSYSSSIRTVTARQAYRRIRKILKLQWRSNCLVVVIIANVIVFAVIFMNLDNQLSPTAANTENALPWLLCLVEAHGDRTKCFGYTTDIGPTKGTLLALLVLLSLVGLWNFVLFARGSMFVGWIDLITGRSPTHPEFVSADARNLLSDKRTYEMLNSNGLPSYKTPDPVVRSPSPTYTSRTMSPDLKQYGRDAKYVRPSMSFSGPRPPSASQANAREWDPQSTFAQGRY
;
A
#
# COMPACT_ATOMS: atom_id res chain seq x y z
N MET A 1 25.15 -4.33 59.14
CA MET A 1 24.15 -3.51 58.42
C MET A 1 24.24 -3.91 56.96
N SER A 2 23.43 -4.86 56.48
CA SER A 2 22.00 -4.73 56.13
C SER A 2 21.79 -3.81 54.93
N ARG A 3 21.59 -4.43 53.76
CA ARG A 3 21.02 -3.88 52.50
C ARG A 3 21.72 -2.59 52.03
N THR A 4 22.61 -2.71 51.03
CA THR A 4 23.22 -1.56 50.33
C THR A 4 22.13 -0.55 49.99
N ASP A 5 22.19 0.63 50.60
CA ASP A 5 21.23 1.69 50.35
C ASP A 5 21.50 2.26 48.96
N LEU A 6 20.71 1.79 47.98
CA LEU A 6 20.82 2.21 46.58
C LEU A 6 20.30 3.65 46.37
N HIS A 7 19.66 4.24 47.37
CA HIS A 7 19.25 5.64 47.32
C HIS A 7 20.45 6.58 47.47
N GLY A 8 21.49 6.17 48.21
CA GLY A 8 22.69 6.97 48.40
C GLY A 8 22.36 8.34 49.00
N GLU A 9 22.80 9.41 48.33
CA GLU A 9 22.49 10.80 48.73
C GLU A 9 21.16 11.32 48.17
N CYS A 10 20.47 10.54 47.35
CA CYS A 10 19.18 10.92 46.77
C CYS A 10 18.02 10.68 47.75
N GLN A 11 17.07 11.61 47.77
CA GLN A 11 15.86 11.44 48.58
C GLN A 11 14.94 10.37 47.97
N ILE A 12 14.28 9.59 48.85
CA ILE A 12 13.28 8.59 48.44
C ILE A 12 12.15 9.30 47.67
N PRO A 13 11.70 8.77 46.50
CA PRO A 13 11.95 7.44 45.94
C PRO A 13 13.11 7.36 44.92
N PHE A 14 13.93 8.41 44.78
CA PHE A 14 14.97 8.46 43.76
C PHE A 14 16.20 7.64 44.14
N TYR A 15 16.93 7.19 43.13
CA TYR A 15 18.11 6.36 43.28
C TYR A 15 19.36 7.08 42.75
N GLN A 16 20.49 6.92 43.42
CA GLN A 16 21.75 7.52 42.97
C GLN A 16 22.33 6.73 41.80
N GLU A 17 22.59 7.40 40.68
CA GLU A 17 23.00 6.77 39.42
C GLU A 17 24.30 5.98 39.53
N ASP A 18 25.30 6.52 40.23
CA ASP A 18 26.65 5.95 40.35
C ASP A 18 26.67 4.59 41.07
N LEU A 19 25.59 4.25 41.78
CA LEU A 19 25.43 2.96 42.46
C LEU A 19 24.96 1.85 41.51
N PHE A 20 24.68 2.17 40.24
CA PHE A 20 24.23 1.23 39.22
C PHE A 20 25.28 1.04 38.12
N PRO A 21 25.37 -0.17 37.52
CA PRO A 21 26.34 -0.44 36.46
C PRO A 21 26.20 0.52 35.28
N SER A 22 27.32 0.96 34.71
CA SER A 22 27.36 1.77 33.48
C SER A 22 27.29 0.92 32.20
N THR A 23 26.87 -0.35 32.31
CA THR A 23 26.73 -1.29 31.21
C THR A 23 25.45 -2.11 31.39
N GLY A 24 24.84 -2.54 30.28
CA GLY A 24 23.59 -3.30 30.27
C GLY A 24 22.33 -2.42 30.22
N GLY A 25 21.32 -2.90 29.50
CA GLY A 25 20.10 -2.15 29.21
C GLY A 25 20.35 -0.85 28.41
N PHE A 26 19.31 -0.02 28.29
CA PHE A 26 19.41 1.28 27.62
C PHE A 26 19.69 2.40 28.64
N ILE A 27 20.97 2.71 28.84
CA ILE A 27 21.44 3.74 29.79
C ILE A 27 20.89 5.13 29.45
N GLY A 28 20.83 5.48 28.16
CA GLY A 28 20.22 6.73 27.71
C GLY A 28 18.71 6.83 27.97
N GLY A 29 18.08 5.75 28.45
CA GLY A 29 16.68 5.72 28.87
C GLY A 29 16.48 5.93 30.37
N ARG A 30 17.54 6.16 31.13
CA ARG A 30 17.44 6.55 32.54
C ARG A 30 16.94 7.99 32.63
N PHE A 31 15.97 8.21 33.50
CA PHE A 31 15.45 9.56 33.79
C PHE A 31 16.17 10.10 35.02
N CYS A 32 17.38 10.62 34.81
CA CYS A 32 18.25 11.14 35.87
C CYS A 32 18.49 12.65 35.72
N GLN A 33 18.69 13.31 36.85
CA GLN A 33 19.06 14.72 36.92
C GLN A 33 20.17 14.89 37.95
N GLN A 34 21.16 15.72 37.61
CA GLN A 34 22.21 16.09 38.56
C GLN A 34 21.68 17.07 39.60
N ILE A 35 21.81 16.71 40.88
CA ILE A 35 21.41 17.50 42.04
C ILE A 35 22.65 17.64 42.94
N GLY A 36 23.29 18.81 42.91
CA GLY A 36 24.58 19.00 43.57
C GLY A 36 25.68 18.15 42.94
N ASN A 37 26.28 17.25 43.72
CA ASN A 37 27.38 16.39 43.28
C ASN A 37 26.95 14.99 42.85
N VAL A 38 25.67 14.64 43.00
CA VAL A 38 25.13 13.31 42.66
C VAL A 38 24.07 13.39 41.57
N SER A 39 23.97 12.35 40.75
CA SER A 39 22.88 12.17 39.78
C SER A 39 21.79 11.31 40.39
N CYS A 40 20.56 11.83 40.44
CA CYS A 40 19.41 11.14 41.02
C CYS A 40 18.40 10.76 39.93
N CYS A 41 17.96 9.50 39.95
CA CYS A 41 17.14 8.90 38.91
C CYS A 41 15.75 8.50 39.41
N VAL A 42 14.75 8.66 38.53
CA VAL A 42 13.41 8.11 38.72
C VAL A 42 13.44 6.58 38.53
N PRO A 43 12.69 5.79 39.33
CA PRO A 43 12.68 4.35 39.17
C PRO A 43 11.99 3.88 37.88
N CYS A 44 12.45 2.76 37.34
CA CYS A 44 11.88 2.08 36.19
C CYS A 44 10.70 1.16 36.63
N PRO A 45 9.61 1.05 35.84
CA PRO A 45 9.33 1.71 34.57
C PRO A 45 8.70 3.09 34.76
N PHE A 46 9.24 4.09 34.06
CA PHE A 46 8.81 5.49 34.14
C PHE A 46 7.30 5.68 33.93
N ALA A 47 6.71 4.94 32.99
CA ALA A 47 5.27 4.99 32.70
C ALA A 47 4.39 4.65 33.92
N SER A 48 4.87 3.81 34.84
CA SER A 48 4.11 3.47 36.06
C SER A 48 4.12 4.59 37.10
N TRP A 49 5.13 5.47 37.07
CA TRP A 49 5.27 6.62 37.96
C TRP A 49 4.49 7.84 37.46
N THR A 50 4.42 8.02 36.15
CA THR A 50 3.68 9.11 35.51
C THR A 50 2.20 8.79 35.32
N TYR A 51 1.90 7.55 34.95
CA TYR A 51 0.56 7.15 34.55
C TYR A 51 -0.11 6.12 35.46
N GLY A 52 0.58 5.58 36.45
CA GLY A 52 0.06 4.58 37.39
C GLY A 52 -0.04 3.17 36.79
N GLU A 53 -0.34 2.20 37.66
CA GLU A 53 -0.27 0.77 37.32
C GLU A 53 -1.29 0.32 36.28
N GLY A 54 -2.42 1.03 36.17
CA GLY A 54 -3.47 0.72 35.19
C GLY A 54 -3.01 0.87 33.73
N VAL A 55 -1.97 1.65 33.43
CA VAL A 55 -1.55 1.85 32.03
C VAL A 55 -0.99 0.59 31.39
N GLN A 56 -0.29 -0.25 32.15
CA GLN A 56 0.16 -1.53 31.64
C GLN A 56 -1.03 -2.43 31.32
N GLU A 57 -2.00 -2.56 32.22
CA GLU A 57 -3.22 -3.31 31.97
C GLU A 57 -4.01 -2.78 30.77
N LYS A 58 -4.14 -1.45 30.64
CA LYS A 58 -4.86 -0.82 29.52
C LYS A 58 -4.10 -0.96 28.20
N SER A 59 -2.77 -0.99 28.20
CA SER A 59 -1.97 -1.26 27.00
C SER A 59 -2.23 -2.66 26.44
N ARG A 60 -2.54 -3.65 27.30
CA ARG A 60 -2.91 -5.01 26.88
C ARG A 60 -4.22 -5.06 26.08
N ILE A 61 -5.09 -4.06 26.19
CA ILE A 61 -6.31 -3.96 25.37
C ILE A 61 -5.93 -3.90 23.89
N ALA A 62 -4.93 -3.08 23.54
CA ALA A 62 -4.46 -2.98 22.16
C ALA A 62 -3.87 -4.32 21.69
N SER A 63 -3.11 -5.01 22.53
CA SER A 63 -2.58 -6.34 22.23
C SER A 63 -3.67 -7.38 21.98
N TRP A 64 -4.72 -7.42 22.81
CA TRP A 64 -5.85 -8.32 22.59
C TRP A 64 -6.66 -7.98 21.34
N LEU A 65 -6.77 -6.68 21.01
CA LEU A 65 -7.37 -6.25 19.75
C LEU A 65 -6.54 -6.76 18.56
N SER A 66 -5.20 -6.67 18.63
CA SER A 66 -4.31 -7.24 17.62
C SER A 66 -4.48 -8.75 17.49
N VAL A 67 -4.69 -9.49 18.59
CA VAL A 67 -5.00 -10.95 18.55
C VAL A 67 -6.30 -11.22 17.79
N ALA A 68 -7.34 -10.40 17.98
CA ALA A 68 -8.61 -10.57 17.27
C ALA A 68 -8.50 -10.20 15.78
N VAL A 69 -7.68 -9.19 15.46
CA VAL A 69 -7.57 -8.61 14.11
C VAL A 69 -6.56 -9.34 13.22
N LEU A 70 -5.46 -9.88 13.77
CA LEU A 70 -4.44 -10.58 12.98
C LEU A 70 -5.03 -11.76 12.16
N PRO A 71 -5.90 -12.63 12.69
CA PRO A 71 -6.57 -13.67 11.92
C PRO A 71 -7.35 -13.14 10.72
N LEU A 72 -7.95 -11.95 10.82
CA LEU A 72 -8.64 -11.30 9.71
C LEU A 72 -7.67 -10.87 8.61
N CYS A 73 -6.51 -10.34 8.97
CA CYS A 73 -5.44 -10.03 8.02
C CYS A 73 -4.86 -11.30 7.38
N ILE A 74 -4.65 -12.36 8.17
CA ILE A 74 -4.20 -13.67 7.67
C ILE A 74 -5.23 -14.24 6.69
N PHE A 75 -6.52 -14.17 7.02
CA PHE A 75 -7.59 -14.58 6.12
C PHE A 75 -7.51 -13.87 4.76
N LEU A 76 -7.21 -12.56 4.72
CA LEU A 76 -7.00 -11.86 3.46
C LEU A 76 -5.80 -12.40 2.69
N LEU A 77 -4.66 -12.60 3.36
CA LEU A 77 -3.44 -13.12 2.72
C LEU A 77 -3.64 -14.54 2.17
N VAL A 78 -4.27 -15.43 2.95
CA VAL A 78 -4.61 -16.78 2.52
C VAL A 78 -5.62 -16.74 1.37
N SER A 79 -6.62 -15.87 1.44
CA SER A 79 -7.56 -15.65 0.34
C SER A 79 -6.83 -15.24 -0.94
N TYR A 80 -5.84 -14.34 -0.85
CA TYR A 80 -5.02 -13.94 -1.99
C TYR A 80 -4.15 -15.06 -2.55
N ALA A 81 -3.70 -16.00 -1.72
CA ALA A 81 -2.90 -17.14 -2.14
C ALA A 81 -3.75 -18.22 -2.82
N VAL A 82 -4.86 -18.61 -2.20
CA VAL A 82 -5.64 -19.79 -2.57
C VAL A 82 -6.75 -19.49 -3.58
N LEU A 83 -7.47 -18.38 -3.43
CA LEU A 83 -8.63 -18.10 -4.29
C LEU A 83 -8.22 -17.47 -5.63
N PRO A 84 -8.97 -17.74 -6.72
CA PRO A 84 -8.66 -17.20 -8.04
C PRO A 84 -8.74 -15.68 -8.07
N ALA A 85 -7.91 -15.05 -8.91
CA ALA A 85 -7.81 -13.60 -9.04
C ALA A 85 -9.15 -12.92 -9.39
N LYS A 86 -10.05 -13.63 -10.09
CA LYS A 86 -11.40 -13.15 -10.41
C LYS A 86 -12.27 -12.92 -9.17
N ARG A 87 -12.07 -13.69 -8.09
CA ARG A 87 -12.84 -13.57 -6.83
C ARG A 87 -12.19 -12.57 -5.87
N THR A 88 -10.87 -12.51 -5.86
CA THR A 88 -10.12 -11.69 -4.90
C THR A 88 -9.77 -10.30 -5.41
N HIS A 89 -9.66 -10.13 -6.73
CA HIS A 89 -9.03 -8.96 -7.36
C HIS A 89 -7.67 -8.62 -6.72
N ARG A 90 -6.88 -9.67 -6.42
CA ARG A 90 -5.59 -9.52 -5.74
C ARG A 90 -4.66 -8.59 -6.53
N HIS A 91 -4.01 -7.70 -5.81
CA HIS A 91 -3.03 -6.76 -6.34
C HIS A 91 -1.82 -6.74 -5.40
N TYR A 92 -0.61 -6.74 -5.95
CA TYR A 92 0.62 -6.80 -5.15
C TYR A 92 0.71 -5.66 -4.11
N LEU A 93 0.31 -4.43 -4.49
CA LEU A 93 0.19 -3.30 -3.55
C LEU A 93 -0.63 -3.65 -2.31
N SER A 94 -1.78 -4.34 -2.46
CA SER A 94 -2.63 -4.72 -1.32
C SER A 94 -2.01 -5.83 -0.46
N ILE A 95 -1.28 -6.76 -1.09
CA ILE A 95 -0.63 -7.87 -0.41
C ILE A 95 0.51 -7.35 0.45
N CYS A 96 1.44 -6.59 -0.13
CA CYS A 96 2.58 -6.02 0.59
C CYS A 96 2.14 -5.08 1.71
N PHE A 97 1.09 -4.29 1.47
CA PHE A 97 0.46 -3.46 2.48
C PHE A 97 -0.07 -4.28 3.67
N THR A 98 -0.80 -5.37 3.38
CA THR A 98 -1.32 -6.27 4.43
C THR A 98 -0.20 -6.97 5.19
N LEU A 99 0.90 -7.34 4.54
CA LEU A 99 2.08 -7.92 5.19
C LEU A 99 2.70 -6.95 6.21
N GLY A 100 2.85 -5.66 5.86
CA GLY A 100 3.32 -4.64 6.81
C GLY A 100 2.42 -4.51 8.03
N ILE A 101 1.10 -4.53 7.83
CA ILE A 101 0.14 -4.54 8.94
C ILE A 101 0.29 -5.78 9.80
N CYS A 102 0.46 -6.97 9.22
CA CYS A 102 0.70 -8.19 9.98
C CYS A 102 1.95 -8.07 10.87
N CYS A 103 3.05 -7.51 10.37
CA CYS A 103 4.25 -7.24 11.18
C CYS A 103 3.93 -6.36 12.39
N MET A 104 3.19 -5.25 12.20
CA MET A 104 2.78 -4.38 13.31
C MET A 104 1.91 -5.12 14.33
N GLN A 105 0.94 -5.93 13.87
CA GLN A 105 0.07 -6.67 14.79
C GLN A 105 0.83 -7.73 15.59
N ILE A 106 1.80 -8.42 14.97
CA ILE A 106 2.65 -9.40 15.65
C ILE A 106 3.44 -8.73 16.77
N ALA A 107 3.92 -7.50 16.58
CA ALA A 107 4.65 -6.76 17.62
C ALA A 107 3.82 -6.54 18.89
N PHE A 108 2.50 -6.37 18.77
CA PHE A 108 1.58 -6.24 19.91
C PHE A 108 1.21 -7.57 20.55
N ILE A 109 1.30 -8.68 19.81
CA ILE A 109 0.91 -10.01 20.29
C ILE A 109 2.04 -10.69 21.07
N ILE A 110 3.30 -10.55 20.63
CA ILE A 110 4.46 -11.18 21.28
C ILE A 110 4.52 -10.92 22.81
N PRO A 111 4.30 -9.68 23.30
CA PRO A 111 4.37 -9.41 24.74
C PRO A 111 3.32 -10.15 25.57
N LEU A 112 2.16 -10.53 25.01
CA LEU A 112 1.13 -11.28 25.73
C LEU A 112 1.62 -12.68 26.14
N GLY A 113 2.47 -13.30 25.31
CA GLY A 113 3.04 -14.61 25.57
C GLY A 113 4.30 -14.55 26.42
N VAL A 114 5.19 -13.59 26.15
CA VAL A 114 6.50 -13.51 26.80
C VAL A 114 6.44 -12.80 28.15
N LYS A 115 5.52 -11.83 28.34
CA LYS A 115 5.44 -10.96 29.54
C LYS A 115 6.81 -10.40 29.93
N PRO A 116 7.42 -9.56 29.06
CA PRO A 116 8.81 -9.18 29.23
C PRO A 116 9.04 -8.31 30.48
N GLU A 117 10.18 -8.53 31.13
CA GLU A 117 10.69 -7.61 32.14
C GLU A 117 11.13 -6.31 31.45
N GLN A 118 10.44 -5.20 31.75
CA GLN A 118 10.70 -3.90 31.12
C GLN A 118 12.00 -3.26 31.58
N CYS A 119 12.47 -3.61 32.77
CA CYS A 119 13.61 -2.99 33.44
C CYS A 119 14.76 -3.97 33.59
N HIS A 120 15.96 -3.54 33.19
CA HIS A 120 17.20 -4.29 33.39
C HIS A 120 17.64 -4.26 34.86
N ASN A 121 17.49 -3.09 35.49
CA ASN A 121 17.66 -2.86 36.90
C ASN A 121 16.69 -1.77 37.37
N ILE A 122 16.78 -1.33 38.63
CA ILE A 122 15.81 -0.42 39.25
C ILE A 122 15.68 0.92 38.53
N ILE A 123 16.71 1.40 37.81
CA ILE A 123 16.69 2.68 37.09
C ILE A 123 16.79 2.54 35.56
N THR A 124 17.26 1.39 35.05
CA THR A 124 17.63 1.21 33.63
C THR A 124 16.60 0.33 32.91
N PRO A 125 15.98 0.81 31.82
CA PRO A 125 15.10 -0.02 30.99
C PRO A 125 15.88 -1.07 30.19
N ASN A 126 15.25 -2.22 29.91
CA ASN A 126 15.78 -3.19 28.96
C ASN A 126 15.68 -2.66 27.52
N ASP A 127 16.61 -3.09 26.68
CA ASP A 127 16.82 -2.67 25.31
C ASP A 127 16.92 -3.88 24.36
N MET A 128 17.17 -3.64 23.08
CA MET A 128 17.26 -4.73 22.10
C MET A 128 18.43 -5.70 22.34
N TYR A 129 19.48 -5.28 23.05
CA TYR A 129 20.66 -6.10 23.30
C TYR A 129 20.52 -6.94 24.58
N SER A 130 19.72 -6.46 25.54
CA SER A 130 19.42 -7.14 26.80
C SER A 130 18.13 -7.97 26.75
N SER A 131 17.21 -7.69 25.82
CA SER A 131 15.95 -8.43 25.66
C SER A 131 15.64 -8.75 24.20
N LEU A 132 15.60 -10.04 23.87
CA LEU A 132 15.25 -10.50 22.52
C LEU A 132 13.79 -10.14 22.16
N SER A 133 12.88 -10.21 23.15
CA SER A 133 11.49 -9.77 22.97
C SER A 133 11.42 -8.29 22.58
N CYS A 134 12.28 -7.46 23.17
CA CYS A 134 12.38 -6.05 22.83
C CYS A 134 12.83 -5.86 21.38
N ALA A 135 13.89 -6.57 20.98
CA ALA A 135 14.43 -6.51 19.62
C ALA A 135 13.36 -6.86 18.58
N PHE A 136 12.66 -7.99 18.74
CA PHE A 136 11.65 -8.43 17.77
C PHE A 136 10.42 -7.53 17.75
N THR A 137 9.89 -7.14 18.90
CA THR A 137 8.68 -6.30 18.97
C THR A 137 8.95 -4.92 18.39
N GLY A 138 10.06 -4.28 18.78
CA GLY A 138 10.44 -2.97 18.24
C GLY A 138 10.74 -3.03 16.74
N ALA A 139 11.50 -4.04 16.29
CA ALA A 139 11.81 -4.20 14.87
C ALA A 139 10.55 -4.42 14.03
N MET A 140 9.67 -5.34 14.43
CA MET A 140 8.43 -5.66 13.68
C MET A 140 7.46 -4.48 13.64
N LEU A 141 7.33 -3.74 14.75
CA LEU A 141 6.47 -2.56 14.83
C LEU A 141 6.94 -1.47 13.87
N LEU A 142 8.21 -1.10 13.97
CA LEU A 142 8.78 0.02 13.22
C LEU A 142 8.97 -0.33 11.73
N PHE A 143 9.40 -1.56 11.42
CA PHE A 143 9.45 -2.08 10.05
C PHE A 143 8.07 -2.12 9.41
N GLY A 144 7.07 -2.62 10.13
CA GLY A 144 5.69 -2.62 9.66
C GLY A 144 5.17 -1.21 9.39
N GLY A 145 5.49 -0.23 10.24
CA GLY A 145 5.21 1.18 10.03
C GLY A 145 5.84 1.73 8.74
N TRP A 146 7.13 1.46 8.52
CA TRP A 146 7.83 1.81 7.29
C TRP A 146 7.16 1.22 6.04
N VAL A 147 6.87 -0.09 6.05
CA VAL A 147 6.21 -0.78 4.94
C VAL A 147 4.86 -0.12 4.65
N VAL A 148 4.02 0.09 5.66
CA VAL A 148 2.68 0.66 5.49
C VAL A 148 2.74 2.08 4.92
N VAL A 149 3.67 2.93 5.38
CA VAL A 149 3.85 4.30 4.86
C VAL A 149 4.36 4.30 3.42
N VAL A 150 5.42 3.55 3.13
CA VAL A 150 6.02 3.53 1.78
C VAL A 150 5.06 2.94 0.75
N TRP A 151 4.38 1.83 1.07
CA TRP A 151 3.37 1.28 0.15
C TRP A 151 2.13 2.17 0.01
N SER A 152 1.77 2.96 1.03
CA SER A 152 0.75 4.01 0.90
C SER A 152 1.17 5.08 -0.11
N PHE A 153 2.42 5.54 -0.04
CA PHE A 153 2.95 6.52 -0.98
C PHE A 153 3.00 5.98 -2.41
N ILE A 154 3.54 4.77 -2.62
CA ILE A 154 3.58 4.12 -3.93
C ILE A 154 2.17 3.95 -4.50
N ARG A 155 1.19 3.54 -3.69
CA ARG A 155 -0.20 3.43 -4.10
C ARG A 155 -0.81 4.77 -4.48
N THR A 156 -0.46 5.83 -3.75
CA THR A 156 -0.93 7.19 -4.05
C THR A 156 -0.36 7.68 -5.39
N ILE A 157 0.93 7.44 -5.64
CA ILE A 157 1.56 7.72 -6.94
C ILE A 157 0.87 6.92 -8.05
N ALA A 158 0.65 5.62 -7.85
CA ALA A 158 -0.05 4.77 -8.82
C ALA A 158 -1.42 5.34 -9.19
N PHE A 159 -2.19 5.76 -8.19
CA PHE A 159 -3.51 6.38 -8.39
C PHE A 159 -3.40 7.72 -9.12
N HIS A 160 -2.47 8.59 -8.73
CA HIS A 160 -2.23 9.87 -9.38
C HIS A 160 -1.85 9.72 -10.86
N LEU A 161 -0.94 8.79 -11.16
CA LEU A 161 -0.51 8.51 -12.53
C LEU A 161 -1.65 7.96 -13.40
N GLN A 162 -2.51 7.10 -12.84
CA GLN A 162 -3.66 6.55 -13.58
C GLN A 162 -4.74 7.59 -13.86
N VAL A 163 -4.97 8.53 -12.94
CA VAL A 163 -6.07 9.50 -13.00
C VAL A 163 -5.65 10.80 -13.69
N CYS A 164 -4.56 11.41 -13.22
CA CYS A 164 -4.14 12.74 -13.68
C CYS A 164 -3.28 12.65 -14.95
N TRP A 165 -2.44 11.61 -15.06
CA TRP A 165 -1.52 11.42 -16.19
C TRP A 165 -1.99 10.34 -17.17
N GLU A 166 -3.10 9.68 -16.87
CA GLU A 166 -3.71 8.64 -17.70
C GLU A 166 -2.78 7.45 -18.04
N VAL A 167 -1.71 7.24 -17.28
CA VAL A 167 -0.67 6.22 -17.53
C VAL A 167 -1.17 4.83 -17.13
N ILE A 168 -0.99 3.86 -18.03
CA ILE A 168 -1.25 2.45 -17.74
C ILE A 168 -0.06 1.87 -16.98
N ILE A 169 -0.33 1.34 -15.78
CA ILE A 169 0.70 0.75 -14.93
C ILE A 169 1.11 -0.62 -15.48
N GLY A 170 2.36 -0.71 -15.96
CA GLY A 170 2.94 -1.94 -16.49
C GLY A 170 3.99 -2.57 -15.57
N THR A 171 4.69 -3.58 -16.09
CA THR A 171 5.69 -4.39 -15.36
C THR A 171 6.87 -3.58 -14.82
N LYS A 172 7.27 -2.50 -15.51
CA LYS A 172 8.35 -1.61 -15.04
C LYS A 172 8.01 -0.94 -13.71
N PHE A 173 6.78 -0.42 -13.59
CA PHE A 173 6.31 0.19 -12.35
C PHE A 173 6.16 -0.85 -11.23
N MET A 174 5.74 -2.07 -11.56
CA MET A 174 5.64 -3.17 -10.58
C MET A 174 7.00 -3.49 -9.95
N TRP A 175 8.05 -3.68 -10.75
CA TRP A 175 9.40 -3.94 -10.22
C TRP A 175 9.97 -2.74 -9.45
N GLY A 176 9.79 -1.52 -9.97
CA GLY A 176 10.16 -0.31 -9.24
C GLY A 176 9.45 -0.21 -7.88
N SER A 177 8.17 -0.56 -7.83
CA SER A 177 7.38 -0.60 -6.59
C SER A 177 7.91 -1.63 -5.60
N PHE A 178 8.32 -2.82 -6.04
CA PHE A 178 8.91 -3.81 -5.14
C PHE A 178 10.28 -3.38 -4.61
N ILE A 179 11.15 -2.87 -5.49
CA ILE A 179 12.49 -2.40 -5.10
C ILE A 179 12.38 -1.26 -4.09
N CYS A 180 11.58 -0.24 -4.37
CA CYS A 180 11.40 0.88 -3.44
C CYS A 180 10.57 0.48 -2.21
N GLY A 181 9.50 -0.28 -2.41
CA GLY A 181 8.54 -0.66 -1.37
C GLY A 181 9.08 -1.61 -0.32
N TRP A 182 10.12 -2.38 -0.62
CA TRP A 182 10.84 -3.18 0.38
C TRP A 182 12.22 -2.62 0.71
N GLY A 183 12.93 -2.07 -0.29
CA GLY A 183 14.27 -1.53 -0.08
C GLY A 183 14.29 -0.37 0.90
N ILE A 184 13.37 0.60 0.76
CA ILE A 184 13.32 1.76 1.67
C ILE A 184 13.00 1.31 3.11
N PRO A 185 11.95 0.51 3.39
CA PRO A 185 11.71 -0.01 4.74
C PRO A 185 12.86 -0.81 5.33
N ILE A 186 13.52 -1.68 4.55
CA ILE A 186 14.65 -2.49 5.03
C ILE A 186 15.81 -1.58 5.42
N ILE A 187 16.22 -0.65 4.53
CA ILE A 187 17.33 0.27 4.80
C ILE A 187 17.00 1.16 6.01
N GLY A 188 15.81 1.75 6.05
CA GLY A 188 15.38 2.60 7.17
C GLY A 188 15.35 1.85 8.49
N THR A 189 14.91 0.59 8.49
CA THR A 189 14.89 -0.27 9.68
C THR A 189 16.30 -0.63 10.14
N ILE A 190 17.23 -0.91 9.21
CA ILE A 190 18.63 -1.16 9.56
C ILE A 190 19.23 0.09 10.21
N VAL A 191 19.13 1.25 9.56
CA VAL A 191 19.69 2.52 10.05
C VAL A 191 19.16 2.85 11.44
N MET A 192 17.84 2.83 11.64
CA MET A 192 17.26 3.18 12.94
C MET A 192 17.67 2.19 14.04
N LEU A 193 17.80 0.89 13.74
CA LEU A 193 18.18 -0.11 14.75
C LEU A 193 19.65 -0.01 15.11
N THR A 194 20.52 0.31 14.16
CA THR A 194 21.96 0.45 14.40
C THR A 194 22.35 1.77 15.07
N LEU A 195 21.67 2.87 14.74
CA LEU A 195 22.04 4.21 15.21
C LEU A 195 21.26 4.63 16.46
N THR A 196 19.95 4.39 16.48
CA THR A 196 19.07 4.82 17.57
C THR A 196 18.73 3.67 18.52
N GLY A 197 18.32 2.54 17.96
CA GLY A 197 17.88 1.36 18.68
C GLY A 197 16.47 1.43 19.29
N VAL A 198 16.10 0.36 20.01
CA VAL A 198 14.78 0.23 20.65
C VAL A 198 14.89 -0.20 22.12
N SER A 199 13.96 0.28 22.95
CA SER A 199 13.86 -0.04 24.39
C SER A 199 12.41 0.00 24.88
N TYR A 200 12.17 -0.55 26.08
CA TYR A 200 10.87 -0.42 26.74
C TYR A 200 10.69 0.99 27.29
N ARG A 201 9.65 1.67 26.82
CA ARG A 201 9.31 3.04 27.25
C ARG A 201 7.88 3.15 27.75
N PHE A 202 6.93 2.57 27.01
CA PHE A 202 5.50 2.72 27.24
C PHE A 202 4.81 1.36 27.25
N GLY A 203 5.02 0.59 28.33
CA GLY A 203 4.42 -0.72 28.52
C GLY A 203 5.30 -1.85 27.98
N GLU A 204 4.66 -2.92 27.51
CA GLU A 204 5.32 -4.20 27.22
C GLU A 204 5.83 -4.35 25.77
N VAL A 205 5.66 -3.32 24.93
CA VAL A 205 6.14 -3.30 23.54
C VAL A 205 7.34 -2.35 23.44
N CYS A 206 8.41 -2.79 22.80
CA CYS A 206 9.56 -1.92 22.56
C CYS A 206 9.31 -0.89 21.46
N HIS A 207 9.87 0.28 21.65
CA HIS A 207 9.74 1.41 20.75
C HIS A 207 11.12 2.05 20.50
N ILE A 208 11.21 2.90 19.48
CA ILE A 208 12.45 3.63 19.17
C ILE A 208 12.91 4.50 20.35
N ASN A 209 14.22 4.48 20.60
CA ASN A 209 14.88 5.28 21.63
C ASN A 209 14.80 6.79 21.33
N ILE A 210 14.90 7.66 22.33
CA ILE A 210 14.77 9.12 22.11
C ILE A 210 15.92 9.65 21.26
N GLN A 211 17.15 9.26 21.59
CA GLN A 211 18.37 9.77 20.97
C GLN A 211 18.34 9.53 19.45
N SER A 212 18.36 10.60 18.66
CA SER A 212 18.35 10.58 17.18
C SER A 212 17.10 9.99 16.49
N SER A 213 16.08 9.52 17.23
CA SER A 213 14.84 8.98 16.62
C SER A 213 14.14 9.93 15.65
N LEU A 214 14.22 11.23 15.94
CA LEU A 214 13.64 12.26 15.11
C LEU A 214 14.20 12.22 13.69
N HIS A 215 15.53 12.07 13.56
CA HIS A 215 16.22 12.01 12.28
C HIS A 215 16.13 10.64 11.62
N ASP A 216 16.28 9.57 12.41
CA ASP A 216 16.44 8.22 11.88
C ASP A 216 15.11 7.55 11.51
N TYR A 217 13.99 8.01 12.09
CA TYR A 217 12.67 7.41 11.87
C TYR A 217 11.58 8.43 11.58
N TRP A 218 11.35 9.38 12.49
CA TRP A 218 10.14 10.19 12.44
C TRP A 218 10.11 11.21 11.29
N ILE A 219 11.20 11.93 11.01
CA ILE A 219 11.30 12.82 9.84
C ILE A 219 11.09 12.02 8.54
N PRO A 220 11.84 10.93 8.27
CA PRO A 220 11.68 10.19 7.04
C PRO A 220 10.25 9.69 6.80
N ILE A 221 9.59 9.09 7.81
CA ILE A 221 8.21 8.62 7.63
C ILE A 221 7.23 9.79 7.40
N MET A 222 7.46 10.94 8.05
CA MET A 222 6.64 12.14 7.87
C MET A 222 6.79 12.73 6.47
N ILE A 223 7.99 12.70 5.89
CA ILE A 223 8.20 13.13 4.50
C ILE A 223 7.37 12.27 3.55
N PHE A 224 7.41 10.94 3.67
CA PHE A 224 6.60 10.06 2.84
C PHE A 224 5.10 10.25 3.07
N ALA A 225 4.66 10.38 4.33
CA ALA A 225 3.26 10.56 4.69
C ALA A 225 2.69 11.89 4.16
N THR A 226 3.42 12.99 4.32
CA THR A 226 3.01 14.32 3.83
C THR A 226 3.04 14.41 2.30
N ALA A 227 4.06 13.85 1.65
CA ALA A 227 4.11 13.76 0.19
C ALA A 227 2.94 12.93 -0.36
N ALA A 228 2.63 11.80 0.27
CA ALA A 228 1.46 11.00 -0.08
C ALA A 228 0.16 11.81 0.10
N LEU A 229 0.00 12.48 1.24
CA LEU A 229 -1.19 13.29 1.51
C LEU A 229 -1.40 14.39 0.45
N PHE A 230 -0.33 15.10 0.09
CA PHE A 230 -0.38 16.15 -0.93
C PHE A 230 -0.79 15.60 -2.30
N VAL A 231 -0.14 14.54 -2.77
CA VAL A 231 -0.49 13.91 -4.06
C VAL A 231 -1.92 13.35 -4.03
N GLN A 232 -2.34 12.81 -2.89
CA GLN A 232 -3.68 12.27 -2.69
C GLN A 232 -4.76 13.36 -2.81
N PHE A 233 -4.55 14.51 -2.17
CA PHE A 233 -5.46 15.65 -2.24
C PHE A 233 -5.45 16.30 -3.62
N ALA A 234 -4.28 16.46 -4.25
CA ALA A 234 -4.20 16.98 -5.62
C ALA A 234 -4.99 16.09 -6.60
N THR A 235 -4.87 14.77 -6.46
CA THR A 235 -5.62 13.81 -7.30
C THR A 235 -7.12 13.90 -7.05
N MET A 236 -7.54 14.05 -5.79
CA MET A 236 -8.95 14.20 -5.45
C MET A 236 -9.51 15.53 -5.97
N GLY A 237 -8.77 16.63 -5.82
CA GLY A 237 -9.12 17.94 -6.37
C GLY A 237 -9.29 17.90 -7.89
N TYR A 238 -8.39 17.21 -8.61
CA TYR A 238 -8.54 16.98 -10.04
C TYR A 238 -9.81 16.16 -10.38
N CYS A 239 -10.10 15.10 -9.62
CA CYS A 239 -11.33 14.33 -9.81
C CYS A 239 -12.60 15.21 -9.67
N VAL A 240 -12.61 16.07 -8.65
CA VAL A 240 -13.71 17.01 -8.39
C VAL A 240 -13.81 18.05 -9.52
N HIS A 241 -12.70 18.63 -9.96
CA HIS A 241 -12.67 19.58 -11.07
C HIS A 241 -13.23 18.97 -12.37
N VAL A 242 -12.79 17.76 -12.74
CA VAL A 242 -13.31 17.07 -13.93
C VAL A 242 -14.79 16.73 -13.79
N TYR A 243 -15.23 16.34 -12.59
CA TYR A 243 -16.65 16.09 -12.32
C TYR A 243 -17.49 17.36 -12.53
N ILE A 244 -17.10 18.50 -11.95
CA ILE A 244 -17.79 19.78 -12.10
C ILE A 244 -17.83 20.17 -13.59
N LYS A 245 -16.70 20.08 -14.31
CA LYS A 245 -16.65 20.38 -15.75
C LYS A 245 -17.58 19.48 -16.56
N SER A 246 -17.71 18.20 -16.19
CA SER A 246 -18.59 17.25 -16.87
C SER A 246 -20.09 17.56 -16.69
N LEU A 247 -20.47 18.25 -15.61
CA LEU A 247 -21.83 18.73 -15.38
C LEU A 247 -22.15 19.92 -16.29
N PHE A 248 -21.24 20.88 -16.39
CA PHE A 248 -21.41 22.06 -17.24
C PHE A 248 -21.39 21.74 -18.75
N ASP A 249 -20.74 20.65 -19.15
CA ASP A 249 -20.76 20.11 -20.53
C ASP A 249 -22.15 19.53 -20.94
N THR A 250 -23.19 19.77 -20.13
CA THR A 250 -24.59 19.38 -20.39
C THR A 250 -25.39 20.49 -21.07
N ASN A 251 -24.95 21.74 -20.99
CA ASN A 251 -25.68 22.88 -21.55
C ASN A 251 -25.28 23.22 -23.01
N SER A 252 -24.35 22.48 -23.60
CA SER A 252 -23.88 22.68 -24.99
C SER A 252 -24.51 21.73 -26.01
N SER A 253 -25.59 21.03 -25.66
CA SER A 253 -26.42 20.28 -26.62
C SER A 253 -27.67 21.08 -26.96
N THR A 254 -27.50 22.19 -27.69
CA THR A 254 -28.59 22.81 -28.42
C THR A 254 -28.09 23.27 -29.78
N ASN A 255 -28.62 22.61 -30.83
CA ASN A 255 -28.68 23.03 -32.22
C ASN A 255 -27.36 23.27 -32.99
N SER A 256 -26.85 22.22 -33.64
CA SER A 256 -26.54 22.37 -35.08
C SER A 256 -26.61 21.02 -35.78
N SER A 257 -27.55 20.89 -36.71
CA SER A 257 -27.67 19.84 -37.72
C SER A 257 -26.61 20.00 -38.83
N GLY A 258 -25.34 20.19 -38.44
CA GLY A 258 -24.22 20.32 -39.37
C GLY A 258 -23.47 18.99 -39.48
N MET A 259 -23.35 18.48 -40.69
CA MET A 259 -22.51 17.32 -41.03
C MET A 259 -21.13 17.38 -40.35
N PRO A 260 -20.60 16.26 -39.83
CA PRO A 260 -19.30 16.26 -39.18
C PRO A 260 -18.19 16.45 -40.23
N SER A 261 -17.69 17.68 -40.36
CA SER A 261 -16.47 17.96 -41.12
C SER A 261 -15.28 17.32 -40.40
N TYR A 262 -14.66 16.35 -41.06
CA TYR A 262 -13.50 15.60 -40.59
C TYR A 262 -12.27 16.50 -40.58
N SER A 263 -12.10 17.29 -39.51
CA SER A 263 -10.85 17.97 -39.20
C SER A 263 -10.04 17.10 -38.25
N SER A 264 -8.86 16.67 -38.69
CA SER A 264 -7.84 15.97 -37.90
C SER A 264 -7.23 16.90 -36.84
N SER A 265 -8.03 17.31 -35.88
CA SER A 265 -7.57 18.01 -34.68
C SER A 265 -7.35 16.99 -33.56
N ILE A 266 -6.31 17.23 -32.77
CA ILE A 266 -6.04 16.55 -31.49
C ILE A 266 -7.39 16.40 -30.77
N ARG A 267 -7.89 15.17 -30.67
CA ARG A 267 -9.18 14.88 -30.00
C ARG A 267 -9.05 15.35 -28.56
N THR A 268 -9.52 16.56 -28.27
CA THR A 268 -9.76 17.00 -26.90
C THR A 268 -10.84 16.07 -26.37
N VAL A 269 -10.44 15.08 -25.57
CA VAL A 269 -11.36 14.14 -24.91
C VAL A 269 -12.41 14.98 -24.20
N THR A 270 -13.68 14.80 -24.55
CA THR A 270 -14.78 15.54 -23.91
C THR A 270 -14.76 15.28 -22.41
N ALA A 271 -15.04 16.29 -21.58
CA ALA A 271 -14.93 16.19 -20.11
C ALA A 271 -15.77 15.03 -19.56
N ARG A 272 -16.86 14.68 -20.25
CA ARG A 272 -17.70 13.50 -19.97
C ARG A 272 -16.99 12.16 -20.21
N GLN A 273 -16.21 12.01 -21.28
CA GLN A 273 -15.44 10.78 -21.52
C GLN A 273 -14.37 10.60 -20.45
N ALA A 274 -13.67 11.68 -20.08
CA ALA A 274 -12.74 11.68 -18.96
C ALA A 274 -13.42 11.31 -17.63
N TYR A 275 -14.57 11.92 -17.31
CA TYR A 275 -15.33 11.60 -16.10
C TYR A 275 -15.80 10.14 -16.04
N ARG A 276 -16.33 9.59 -17.15
CA ARG A 276 -16.77 8.17 -17.18
C ARG A 276 -15.61 7.21 -16.89
N ARG A 277 -14.41 7.50 -17.40
CA ARG A 277 -13.20 6.73 -17.10
C ARG A 277 -12.78 6.88 -15.64
N ILE A 278 -12.66 8.11 -15.15
CA ILE A 278 -12.27 8.41 -13.77
C ILE A 278 -13.23 7.74 -12.78
N ARG A 279 -14.54 7.80 -13.04
CA ARG A 279 -15.57 7.12 -12.23
C ARG A 279 -15.34 5.61 -12.14
N LYS A 280 -14.93 4.96 -13.23
CA LYS A 280 -14.60 3.51 -13.21
C LYS A 280 -13.38 3.25 -12.33
N ILE A 281 -12.31 4.03 -12.49
CA ILE A 281 -11.06 3.88 -11.71
C ILE A 281 -11.33 4.12 -10.22
N LEU A 282 -12.02 5.20 -9.87
CA LEU A 282 -12.45 5.50 -8.51
C LEU A 282 -13.30 4.37 -7.93
N LYS A 283 -14.29 3.85 -8.66
CA LYS A 283 -15.12 2.74 -8.18
C LYS A 283 -14.30 1.47 -7.90
N LEU A 284 -13.20 1.24 -8.61
CA LEU A 284 -12.32 0.10 -8.39
C LEU A 284 -11.37 0.31 -7.21
N GLN A 285 -10.89 1.55 -7.01
CA GLN A 285 -9.82 1.86 -6.07
C GLN A 285 -10.24 2.64 -4.82
N TRP A 286 -11.51 3.05 -4.68
CA TRP A 286 -11.95 3.89 -3.54
C TRP A 286 -11.67 3.25 -2.18
N ARG A 287 -11.88 1.93 -2.05
CA ARG A 287 -11.56 1.17 -0.81
C ARG A 287 -10.09 1.30 -0.44
N SER A 288 -9.26 1.15 -1.46
CA SER A 288 -7.81 1.25 -1.39
C SER A 288 -7.34 2.65 -1.00
N ASN A 289 -7.96 3.66 -1.61
CA ASN A 289 -7.69 5.06 -1.37
C ASN A 289 -8.14 5.52 0.02
N CYS A 290 -9.30 5.05 0.47
CA CYS A 290 -9.83 5.32 1.80
C CYS A 290 -8.89 4.78 2.88
N LEU A 291 -8.40 3.54 2.71
CA LEU A 291 -7.43 2.96 3.66
C LEU A 291 -6.15 3.77 3.74
N VAL A 292 -5.62 4.21 2.58
CA VAL A 292 -4.41 5.06 2.53
C VAL A 292 -4.61 6.37 3.30
N VAL A 293 -5.75 7.04 3.12
CA VAL A 293 -6.06 8.28 3.86
C VAL A 293 -6.14 8.05 5.37
N VAL A 294 -6.84 6.99 5.80
CA VAL A 294 -6.93 6.62 7.23
C VAL A 294 -5.54 6.39 7.83
N ILE A 295 -4.68 5.70 7.09
CA ILE A 295 -3.35 5.32 7.54
C ILE A 295 -2.41 6.50 7.61
N ILE A 296 -2.40 7.36 6.60
CA ILE A 296 -1.59 8.59 6.60
C ILE A 296 -2.04 9.51 7.74
N ALA A 297 -3.35 9.67 7.94
CA ALA A 297 -3.89 10.46 9.05
C ALA A 297 -3.41 9.91 10.40
N ASN A 298 -3.49 8.58 10.60
CA ASN A 298 -2.96 7.94 11.81
C ASN A 298 -1.46 8.22 11.95
N VAL A 299 -0.64 7.96 10.94
CA VAL A 299 0.82 8.15 11.01
C VAL A 299 1.18 9.59 11.39
N ILE A 300 0.51 10.59 10.82
CA ILE A 300 0.75 12.00 11.16
C ILE A 300 0.39 12.29 12.63
N VAL A 301 -0.77 11.82 13.10
CA VAL A 301 -1.20 11.99 14.50
C VAL A 301 -0.20 11.34 15.45
N PHE A 302 0.26 10.12 15.16
CA PHE A 302 1.25 9.43 15.98
C PHE A 302 2.58 10.16 15.98
N ALA A 303 3.09 10.53 14.81
CA ALA A 303 4.37 11.23 14.70
C ALA A 303 4.36 12.53 15.51
N VAL A 304 3.31 13.35 15.38
CA VAL A 304 3.19 14.61 16.12
C VAL A 304 3.14 14.36 17.64
N ILE A 305 2.33 13.40 18.10
CA ILE A 305 2.22 13.15 19.54
C ILE A 305 3.52 12.58 20.12
N PHE A 306 4.15 11.62 19.44
CA PHE A 306 5.41 11.04 19.91
C PHE A 306 6.58 12.03 19.84
N MET A 307 6.65 12.88 18.81
CA MET A 307 7.64 13.97 18.76
C MET A 307 7.44 14.95 19.92
N ASN A 308 6.20 15.33 20.22
CA ASN A 308 5.90 16.22 21.34
C ASN A 308 6.25 15.57 22.69
N LEU A 309 5.94 14.29 22.84
CA LEU A 309 6.30 13.48 24.01
C LEU A 309 7.82 13.41 24.19
N ASP A 310 8.57 13.11 23.12
CA ASP A 310 10.03 13.04 23.17
C ASP A 310 10.64 14.42 23.50
N ASN A 311 10.08 15.51 22.96
CA ASN A 311 10.52 16.86 23.28
C ASN A 311 10.24 17.26 24.74
N GLN A 312 9.09 16.86 25.30
CA GLN A 312 8.72 17.12 26.70
C GLN A 312 9.50 16.26 27.70
N LEU A 313 9.86 15.04 27.31
CA LEU A 313 10.61 14.10 28.16
C LEU A 313 12.13 14.21 28.01
N SER A 314 12.63 15.00 27.06
CA SER A 314 14.07 15.23 26.90
C SER A 314 14.63 15.89 28.17
N PRO A 315 15.79 15.44 28.70
CA PRO A 315 16.37 15.95 29.94
C PRO A 315 17.00 17.34 29.74
N THR A 316 16.16 18.34 29.48
CA THR A 316 16.54 19.74 29.36
C THR A 316 16.20 20.48 30.66
N ALA A 317 16.96 21.53 30.99
CA ALA A 317 16.72 22.30 32.21
C ALA A 317 15.27 22.80 32.33
N ALA A 318 14.65 23.23 31.22
CA ALA A 318 13.27 23.68 31.19
C ALA A 318 12.26 22.56 31.47
N ASN A 319 12.48 21.36 30.94
CA ASN A 319 11.61 20.22 31.21
C ASN A 319 11.76 19.72 32.66
N THR A 320 12.97 19.77 33.21
CA THR A 320 13.23 19.47 34.61
C THR A 320 12.51 20.46 35.53
N GLU A 321 12.51 21.75 35.18
CA GLU A 321 11.76 22.78 35.92
C GLU A 321 10.25 22.52 35.88
N ASN A 322 9.70 22.16 34.71
CA ASN A 322 8.29 21.78 34.57
C ASN A 322 7.93 20.51 35.37
N ALA A 323 8.87 19.56 35.50
CA ALA A 323 8.66 18.33 36.26
C ALA A 323 8.84 18.52 37.78
N LEU A 324 9.39 19.66 38.23
CA LEU A 324 9.73 19.90 39.64
C LEU A 324 8.54 19.76 40.60
N PRO A 325 7.32 20.29 40.31
CA PRO A 325 6.18 20.12 41.21
C PRO A 325 5.80 18.65 41.44
N TRP A 326 5.90 17.84 40.38
CA TRP A 326 5.65 16.40 40.47
C TRP A 326 6.76 15.69 41.26
N LEU A 327 8.02 16.02 41.00
CA LEU A 327 9.16 15.45 41.72
C LEU A 327 9.11 15.78 43.23
N LEU A 328 8.78 17.02 43.59
CA LEU A 328 8.62 17.44 44.99
C LEU A 328 7.45 16.72 45.67
N CYS A 329 6.32 16.55 44.96
CA CYS A 329 5.21 15.76 45.48
C CYS A 329 5.65 14.32 45.79
N LEU A 330 6.46 13.69 44.93
CA LEU A 330 6.93 12.32 45.17
C LEU A 330 7.80 12.21 46.42
N VAL A 331 8.62 13.22 46.70
CA VAL A 331 9.42 13.31 47.93
C VAL A 331 8.53 13.45 49.15
N GLU A 332 7.60 14.42 49.14
CA GLU A 332 6.69 14.70 50.25
C GLU A 332 5.76 13.50 50.54
N ALA A 333 5.33 12.82 49.49
CA ALA A 333 4.51 11.62 49.58
C ALA A 333 5.33 10.34 49.90
N HIS A 334 6.64 10.45 50.15
CA HIS A 334 7.55 9.33 50.39
C HIS A 334 7.44 8.20 49.35
N GLY A 335 7.29 8.58 48.08
CA GLY A 335 7.14 7.64 46.96
C GLY A 335 5.71 7.17 46.67
N ASP A 336 4.70 7.67 47.38
CA ASP A 336 3.29 7.41 47.03
C ASP A 336 2.86 8.21 45.79
N ARG A 337 3.14 7.63 44.62
CA ARG A 337 2.78 8.16 43.30
C ARG A 337 1.30 8.47 43.11
N THR A 338 0.40 7.83 43.86
CA THR A 338 -1.04 8.01 43.65
C THR A 338 -1.52 9.42 43.97
N LYS A 339 -0.85 10.07 44.94
CA LYS A 339 -1.11 11.45 45.35
C LYS A 339 -0.57 12.47 44.33
N CYS A 340 0.40 12.07 43.51
CA CYS A 340 1.14 12.96 42.63
C CYS A 340 0.69 12.92 41.17
N PHE A 341 -0.27 12.07 40.80
CA PHE A 341 -0.80 12.02 39.43
C PHE A 341 -1.49 13.31 38.98
N GLY A 342 -1.91 14.18 39.90
CA GLY A 342 -2.47 15.49 39.55
C GLY A 342 -1.45 16.41 38.88
N TYR A 343 -0.16 16.24 39.19
CA TYR A 343 0.93 17.08 38.67
C TYR A 343 1.54 16.55 37.37
N THR A 344 1.07 15.41 36.85
CA THR A 344 1.62 14.81 35.62
C THR A 344 0.96 15.32 34.34
N THR A 345 -0.03 16.21 34.43
CA THR A 345 -0.71 16.80 33.27
C THR A 345 0.22 17.60 32.36
N ASP A 346 1.28 18.17 32.93
CA ASP A 346 2.18 19.11 32.24
C ASP A 346 3.49 18.43 31.80
N ILE A 347 3.71 17.16 32.16
CA ILE A 347 4.96 16.41 31.97
C ILE A 347 4.85 15.43 30.78
N GLY A 348 3.68 15.33 30.15
CA GLY A 348 3.49 14.43 29.02
C GLY A 348 2.05 14.36 28.51
N PRO A 349 1.82 13.56 27.45
CA PRO A 349 0.49 13.26 26.96
C PRO A 349 -0.32 12.50 28.02
N THR A 350 -1.61 12.83 28.10
CA THR A 350 -2.51 12.17 29.05
C THR A 350 -2.58 10.65 28.82
N LYS A 351 -2.91 9.90 29.88
CA LYS A 351 -3.15 8.45 29.80
C LYS A 351 -4.13 8.07 28.68
N GLY A 352 -5.16 8.91 28.49
CA GLY A 352 -6.17 8.73 27.46
C GLY A 352 -5.61 8.87 26.05
N THR A 353 -4.72 9.84 25.82
CA THR A 353 -4.02 10.02 24.55
C THR A 353 -3.15 8.80 24.22
N LEU A 354 -2.36 8.31 25.18
CA LEU A 354 -1.51 7.13 24.99
C LEU A 354 -2.34 5.88 24.65
N LEU A 355 -3.44 5.65 25.37
CA LEU A 355 -4.34 4.54 25.12
C LEU A 355 -5.03 4.66 23.76
N ALA A 356 -5.51 5.85 23.40
CA ALA A 356 -6.14 6.11 22.12
C ALA A 356 -5.18 5.81 20.97
N LEU A 357 -3.90 6.19 21.09
CA LEU A 357 -2.87 5.83 20.12
C LEU A 357 -2.71 4.31 20.01
N LEU A 358 -2.50 3.59 21.11
CA LEU A 358 -2.34 2.13 21.04
C LEU A 358 -3.57 1.43 20.42
N VAL A 359 -4.78 1.91 20.71
CA VAL A 359 -6.02 1.40 20.11
C VAL A 359 -6.10 1.74 18.62
N LEU A 360 -5.81 2.97 18.21
CA LEU A 360 -5.80 3.36 16.80
C LEU A 360 -4.81 2.52 15.99
N LEU A 361 -3.65 2.19 16.57
CA LEU A 361 -2.62 1.38 15.91
C LEU A 361 -3.08 -0.06 15.69
N SER A 362 -3.70 -0.66 16.71
CA SER A 362 -4.25 -2.02 16.62
C SER A 362 -5.49 -2.11 15.71
N LEU A 363 -6.28 -1.03 15.59
CA LEU A 363 -7.43 -0.95 14.68
C LEU A 363 -7.05 -0.87 13.19
N VAL A 364 -5.78 -0.58 12.85
CA VAL A 364 -5.33 -0.53 11.44
C VAL A 364 -5.64 -1.82 10.69
N GLY A 365 -5.44 -2.98 11.33
CA GLY A 365 -5.78 -4.26 10.68
C GLY A 365 -7.29 -4.47 10.49
N LEU A 366 -8.12 -3.91 11.37
CA LEU A 366 -9.57 -3.98 11.22
C LEU A 366 -10.00 -3.19 9.98
N TRP A 367 -9.48 -1.97 9.82
CA TRP A 367 -9.73 -1.16 8.63
C TRP A 367 -9.24 -1.84 7.35
N ASN A 368 -8.09 -2.50 7.40
CA ASN A 368 -7.59 -3.29 6.28
C ASN A 368 -8.57 -4.41 5.89
N PHE A 369 -9.06 -5.17 6.87
CA PHE A 369 -10.08 -6.20 6.62
C PHE A 369 -11.37 -5.62 6.06
N VAL A 370 -11.95 -4.61 6.71
CA VAL A 370 -13.23 -4.00 6.29
C VAL A 370 -13.15 -3.45 4.87
N LEU A 371 -12.02 -2.84 4.50
CA LEU A 371 -11.86 -2.22 3.18
C LEU A 371 -11.43 -3.22 2.10
N PHE A 372 -10.69 -4.28 2.41
CA PHE A 372 -10.22 -5.22 1.39
C PHE A 372 -11.02 -6.52 1.29
N ALA A 373 -11.71 -6.93 2.35
CA ALA A 373 -12.62 -8.06 2.30
C ALA A 373 -13.77 -7.76 1.32
N ARG A 374 -14.10 -8.75 0.48
CA ARG A 374 -15.19 -8.65 -0.49
C ARG A 374 -16.10 -9.84 -0.34
N GLY A 375 -17.40 -9.64 -0.53
CA GLY A 375 -18.39 -10.74 -0.56
C GLY A 375 -18.00 -11.88 -1.51
N SER A 376 -17.37 -11.54 -2.64
CA SER A 376 -16.87 -12.51 -3.62
C SER A 376 -15.79 -13.45 -3.07
N MET A 377 -15.02 -13.04 -2.06
CA MET A 377 -14.03 -13.90 -1.40
C MET A 377 -14.72 -14.97 -0.55
N PHE A 378 -15.75 -14.60 0.22
CA PHE A 378 -16.53 -15.55 1.02
C PHE A 378 -17.24 -16.57 0.14
N VAL A 379 -17.85 -16.13 -0.97
CA VAL A 379 -18.43 -17.05 -1.96
C VAL A 379 -17.36 -17.98 -2.53
N GLY A 380 -16.16 -17.47 -2.82
CA GLY A 380 -15.04 -18.30 -3.28
C GLY A 380 -14.60 -19.36 -2.27
N TRP A 381 -14.59 -19.03 -0.98
CA TRP A 381 -14.34 -20.01 0.10
C TRP A 381 -15.44 -21.07 0.19
N ILE A 382 -16.70 -20.67 0.08
CA ILE A 382 -17.83 -21.62 0.05
C ILE A 382 -17.71 -22.55 -1.16
N ASP A 383 -17.44 -22.02 -2.36
CA ASP A 383 -17.25 -22.82 -3.57
C ASP A 383 -16.10 -23.83 -3.43
N LEU A 384 -15.00 -23.42 -2.78
CA LEU A 384 -13.84 -24.27 -2.53
C LEU A 384 -14.15 -25.39 -1.51
N ILE A 385 -14.80 -25.04 -0.39
CA ILE A 385 -15.14 -26.00 0.68
C ILE A 385 -16.20 -27.00 0.21
N THR A 386 -17.18 -26.54 -0.56
CA THR A 386 -18.27 -27.38 -1.06
C THR A 386 -17.90 -28.20 -2.30
N GLY A 387 -16.67 -28.10 -2.81
CA GLY A 387 -16.24 -28.79 -4.02
C GLY A 387 -16.95 -28.31 -5.29
N ARG A 388 -17.71 -27.21 -5.24
CA ARG A 388 -18.45 -26.62 -6.37
C ARG A 388 -17.56 -25.73 -7.25
N SER A 389 -16.24 -25.87 -7.14
CA SER A 389 -15.33 -25.13 -8.01
C SER A 389 -15.62 -25.48 -9.47
N PRO A 390 -16.01 -24.52 -10.32
CA PRO A 390 -16.12 -24.79 -11.74
C PRO A 390 -14.71 -25.15 -12.21
N THR A 391 -14.51 -26.42 -12.51
CA THR A 391 -13.30 -27.01 -13.07
C THR A 391 -13.04 -26.44 -14.46
N HIS A 392 -12.56 -25.21 -14.53
CA HIS A 392 -11.78 -24.75 -15.67
C HIS A 392 -10.31 -24.77 -15.23
N PRO A 393 -9.60 -25.88 -15.46
CA PRO A 393 -8.17 -25.92 -15.21
C PRO A 393 -7.49 -25.00 -16.23
N GLU A 394 -7.14 -23.77 -15.84
CA GLU A 394 -6.16 -22.98 -16.56
C GLU A 394 -4.76 -23.58 -16.29
N PHE A 395 -4.49 -24.75 -16.86
CA PHE A 395 -3.12 -25.18 -17.12
C PHE A 395 -2.62 -24.36 -18.33
N VAL A 396 -2.18 -23.13 -18.08
CA VAL A 396 -1.43 -22.36 -19.06
C VAL A 396 0.00 -22.92 -19.02
N SER A 397 0.34 -23.79 -19.97
CA SER A 397 1.71 -24.23 -20.20
C SER A 397 2.60 -23.00 -20.40
N ALA A 398 3.84 -23.05 -19.91
CA ALA A 398 4.78 -21.92 -19.95
C ALA A 398 4.98 -21.34 -21.36
N ASP A 399 4.77 -22.13 -22.43
CA ASP A 399 4.81 -21.69 -23.83
C ASP A 399 3.62 -20.82 -24.25
N ALA A 400 2.45 -20.98 -23.63
CA ALA A 400 1.29 -20.14 -23.93
C ALA A 400 1.46 -18.70 -23.39
N ARG A 401 2.38 -18.44 -22.45
CA ARG A 401 2.69 -17.07 -21.98
C ARG A 401 3.35 -16.20 -23.05
N ASN A 402 4.06 -16.79 -24.01
CA ASN A 402 4.72 -16.04 -25.08
C ASN A 402 3.79 -15.76 -26.26
N LEU A 403 2.84 -16.67 -26.54
CA LEU A 403 1.83 -16.50 -27.60
C LEU A 403 0.58 -15.74 -27.15
N LEU A 404 0.24 -15.78 -25.86
CA LEU A 404 -0.85 -15.02 -25.21
C LEU A 404 -0.29 -13.98 -24.25
N SER A 405 0.78 -13.27 -24.64
CA SER A 405 1.10 -11.95 -24.05
C SER A 405 0.03 -10.94 -24.50
N ASP A 406 -1.23 -11.26 -24.22
CA ASP A 406 -2.35 -10.38 -24.41
C ASP A 406 -2.41 -9.51 -23.15
N LYS A 407 -1.93 -8.28 -23.28
CA LYS A 407 -2.14 -7.18 -22.32
C LYS A 407 -3.62 -6.95 -21.96
N ARG A 408 -4.55 -7.66 -22.61
CA ARG A 408 -6.00 -7.54 -22.46
C ARG A 408 -6.60 -7.92 -21.11
N THR A 409 -5.96 -8.74 -20.27
CA THR A 409 -6.62 -9.14 -19.00
C THR A 409 -6.75 -7.99 -18.00
N TYR A 410 -5.96 -6.91 -18.15
CA TYR A 410 -6.17 -5.64 -17.42
C TYR A 410 -6.96 -4.58 -18.22
N GLU A 411 -7.11 -4.73 -19.54
CA GLU A 411 -7.81 -3.77 -20.41
C GLU A 411 -9.30 -4.09 -20.67
N MET A 412 -9.80 -5.28 -20.32
CA MET A 412 -11.20 -5.67 -20.58
C MET A 412 -12.27 -5.00 -19.70
N LEU A 413 -11.96 -3.90 -19.00
CA LEU A 413 -12.99 -3.02 -18.41
C LEU A 413 -13.31 -1.80 -19.30
N ASN A 414 -12.71 -1.71 -20.48
CA ASN A 414 -12.97 -0.66 -21.45
C ASN A 414 -13.40 -1.19 -22.83
N SER A 415 -14.62 -1.72 -22.91
CA SER A 415 -15.37 -1.79 -24.16
C SER A 415 -16.84 -1.40 -23.93
N ASN A 416 -17.13 -0.10 -23.99
CA ASN A 416 -18.48 0.35 -24.31
C ASN A 416 -18.43 0.99 -25.70
N GLY A 417 -19.14 0.41 -26.68
CA GLY A 417 -19.58 1.18 -27.84
C GLY A 417 -19.51 0.55 -29.24
N LEU A 418 -19.27 -0.75 -29.39
CA LEU A 418 -19.46 -1.43 -30.69
C LEU A 418 -20.65 -2.39 -30.57
N PRO A 419 -21.58 -2.43 -31.54
CA PRO A 419 -22.65 -3.42 -31.53
C PRO A 419 -22.03 -4.82 -31.48
N SER A 420 -22.68 -5.72 -30.75
CA SER A 420 -22.27 -7.10 -30.49
C SER A 420 -21.89 -7.81 -31.79
N TYR A 421 -20.60 -7.84 -32.14
CA TYR A 421 -20.11 -8.84 -33.06
C TYR A 421 -20.20 -10.17 -32.33
N LYS A 422 -21.29 -10.91 -32.61
CA LYS A 422 -21.32 -12.36 -32.39
C LYS A 422 -19.99 -12.92 -32.92
N THR A 423 -19.27 -13.63 -32.07
CA THR A 423 -18.30 -14.64 -32.52
C THR A 423 -19.01 -15.47 -33.59
N PRO A 424 -18.44 -15.68 -34.78
CA PRO A 424 -19.11 -16.54 -35.75
C PRO A 424 -19.24 -17.92 -35.11
N ASP A 425 -20.48 -18.37 -34.93
CA ASP A 425 -20.78 -19.75 -34.59
C ASP A 425 -20.00 -20.64 -35.57
N PRO A 426 -19.38 -21.74 -35.12
CA PRO A 426 -18.79 -22.70 -36.04
C PRO A 426 -19.93 -23.17 -36.95
N VAL A 427 -19.87 -22.74 -38.21
CA VAL A 427 -20.81 -23.19 -39.23
C VAL A 427 -20.54 -24.67 -39.43
N VAL A 428 -21.31 -25.50 -38.72
CA VAL A 428 -21.55 -26.89 -39.10
C VAL A 428 -22.28 -26.79 -40.44
N ARG A 429 -21.53 -26.88 -41.54
CA ARG A 429 -22.13 -27.00 -42.86
C ARG A 429 -22.81 -28.37 -42.93
N SER A 430 -24.13 -28.38 -42.85
CA SER A 430 -24.92 -29.46 -43.44
C SER A 430 -24.53 -29.57 -44.92
N PRO A 431 -24.25 -30.77 -45.45
CA PRO A 431 -23.81 -30.92 -46.84
C PRO A 431 -24.97 -30.51 -47.75
N SER A 432 -24.82 -29.39 -48.46
CA SER A 432 -25.73 -29.01 -49.54
C SER A 432 -25.17 -29.49 -50.88
N PRO A 433 -26.06 -29.84 -51.84
CA PRO A 433 -25.80 -30.81 -52.91
C PRO A 433 -25.08 -30.17 -54.11
N THR A 434 -23.90 -29.61 -53.88
CA THR A 434 -23.00 -29.15 -54.97
C THR A 434 -21.75 -30.02 -55.06
N TYR A 435 -21.70 -31.13 -54.31
CA TYR A 435 -20.57 -32.06 -54.31
C TYR A 435 -20.53 -33.01 -55.52
N THR A 436 -21.43 -32.85 -56.51
CA THR A 436 -21.55 -33.80 -57.64
C THR A 436 -21.62 -33.17 -59.04
N SER A 437 -21.34 -31.87 -59.25
CA SER A 437 -21.25 -31.33 -60.61
C SER A 437 -19.81 -30.96 -61.00
N ARG A 438 -19.08 -31.93 -61.57
CA ARG A 438 -17.91 -31.65 -62.42
C ARG A 438 -18.42 -31.28 -63.80
N THR A 439 -18.20 -30.05 -64.25
CA THR A 439 -18.43 -29.64 -65.63
C THR A 439 -17.10 -29.71 -66.40
N MET A 440 -17.09 -30.40 -67.55
CA MET A 440 -15.94 -30.44 -68.46
C MET A 440 -15.86 -29.16 -69.29
N SER A 441 -14.64 -28.62 -69.44
CA SER A 441 -14.34 -27.60 -70.45
C SER A 441 -13.93 -28.30 -71.77
N PRO A 442 -14.28 -27.77 -72.97
CA PRO A 442 -14.08 -28.50 -74.23
C PRO A 442 -12.64 -28.64 -74.72
N ASP A 443 -11.65 -27.95 -74.12
CA ASP A 443 -10.26 -28.04 -74.56
C ASP A 443 -9.31 -28.10 -73.36
N LEU A 444 -8.41 -29.09 -73.41
CA LEU A 444 -7.44 -29.56 -72.40
C LEU A 444 -7.98 -30.43 -71.23
N LYS A 445 -7.51 -31.68 -71.20
CA LYS A 445 -7.71 -32.68 -70.13
C LYS A 445 -6.91 -32.35 -68.86
N GLN A 446 -7.30 -31.31 -68.12
CA GLN A 446 -6.78 -31.04 -66.77
C GLN A 446 -7.93 -30.66 -65.84
N TYR A 447 -8.03 -31.29 -64.67
CA TYR A 447 -8.98 -30.88 -63.63
C TYR A 447 -8.45 -29.64 -62.90
N GLY A 448 -8.85 -28.45 -63.35
CA GLY A 448 -8.61 -27.18 -62.67
C GLY A 448 -9.80 -26.75 -61.82
N ARG A 449 -9.54 -26.18 -60.64
CA ARG A 449 -10.53 -25.36 -59.92
C ARG A 449 -10.51 -23.97 -60.55
N ASP A 450 -11.63 -23.53 -61.12
CA ASP A 450 -11.79 -22.11 -61.44
C ASP A 450 -11.83 -21.29 -60.14
N ALA A 451 -10.70 -20.67 -59.81
CA ALA A 451 -10.62 -19.71 -58.72
C ALA A 451 -11.32 -18.42 -59.15
N LYS A 452 -12.63 -18.32 -58.88
CA LYS A 452 -13.38 -17.10 -59.12
C LYS A 452 -12.86 -16.00 -58.19
N TYR A 453 -12.15 -15.02 -58.74
CA TYR A 453 -11.63 -13.88 -57.98
C TYR A 453 -12.80 -13.04 -57.43
N VAL A 454 -12.92 -12.95 -56.10
CA VAL A 454 -13.93 -12.12 -55.43
C VAL A 454 -13.27 -10.82 -55.01
N ARG A 455 -13.64 -9.70 -55.65
CA ARG A 455 -13.13 -8.37 -55.31
C ARG A 455 -13.72 -7.88 -53.96
N PRO A 456 -12.90 -7.39 -53.01
CA PRO A 456 -13.39 -6.67 -51.84
C PRO A 456 -14.03 -5.34 -52.26
N SER A 457 -15.12 -4.93 -51.59
CA SER A 457 -15.94 -3.76 -51.96
C SER A 457 -15.24 -2.40 -51.88
N MET A 458 -13.99 -2.35 -51.39
CA MET A 458 -13.19 -1.11 -51.27
C MET A 458 -11.84 -1.17 -52.01
N SER A 459 -11.67 -2.08 -52.98
CA SER A 459 -10.49 -2.09 -53.85
C SER A 459 -10.74 -1.35 -55.17
N PHE A 460 -9.93 -0.32 -55.46
CA PHE A 460 -10.01 0.47 -56.70
C PHE A 460 -9.01 0.02 -57.78
N SER A 461 -8.20 -0.99 -57.50
CA SER A 461 -7.21 -1.56 -58.43
C SER A 461 -7.56 -3.01 -58.74
N GLY A 462 -8.66 -3.21 -59.47
CA GLY A 462 -9.05 -4.49 -60.05
C GLY A 462 -8.78 -4.53 -61.56
N PRO A 463 -8.44 -5.70 -62.13
CA PRO A 463 -8.28 -5.85 -63.57
C PRO A 463 -9.60 -5.52 -64.28
N ARG A 464 -9.55 -4.61 -65.26
CA ARG A 464 -10.72 -4.28 -66.08
C ARG A 464 -10.91 -5.38 -67.14
N PRO A 465 -12.13 -5.87 -67.36
CA PRO A 465 -12.38 -6.82 -68.43
C PRO A 465 -12.06 -6.17 -69.79
N PRO A 466 -11.56 -6.94 -70.78
CA PRO A 466 -11.32 -6.41 -72.11
C PRO A 466 -12.63 -5.86 -72.67
N SER A 467 -12.64 -4.56 -72.96
CA SER A 467 -13.79 -3.90 -73.58
C SER A 467 -13.84 -4.36 -75.03
N ALA A 468 -15.00 -4.85 -75.49
CA ALA A 468 -15.21 -5.40 -76.82
C ALA A 468 -15.19 -4.34 -77.96
N SER A 469 -14.40 -3.27 -77.82
CA SER A 469 -14.33 -2.15 -78.76
C SER A 469 -12.90 -1.70 -79.06
N GLN A 470 -11.94 -2.63 -79.10
CA GLN A 470 -10.60 -2.40 -79.65
C GLN A 470 -10.19 -3.57 -80.55
N ALA A 471 -11.00 -3.83 -81.57
CA ALA A 471 -10.50 -4.39 -82.82
C ALA A 471 -9.69 -3.27 -83.51
N ASN A 472 -8.44 -3.10 -83.09
CA ASN A 472 -7.33 -2.58 -83.89
C ASN A 472 -6.06 -2.56 -83.02
N ALA A 473 -5.04 -3.26 -83.52
CA ALA A 473 -3.77 -3.53 -82.89
C ALA A 473 -3.10 -2.27 -82.32
N ARG A 474 -2.62 -2.37 -81.08
CA ARG A 474 -1.45 -1.60 -80.64
C ARG A 474 -0.32 -2.60 -80.45
N GLU A 475 0.45 -2.71 -81.51
CA GLU A 475 1.75 -3.37 -81.58
C GLU A 475 2.64 -2.78 -80.46
N TRP A 476 3.17 -3.67 -79.62
CA TRP A 476 4.07 -3.29 -78.53
C TRP A 476 5.45 -3.01 -79.13
N ASP A 477 5.91 -1.76 -79.03
CA ASP A 477 7.20 -1.32 -79.57
C ASP A 477 8.33 -1.53 -78.54
N PRO A 478 9.27 -2.47 -78.79
CA PRO A 478 10.39 -2.75 -77.90
C PRO A 478 11.40 -1.59 -77.77
N GLN A 479 11.37 -0.57 -78.64
CA GLN A 479 12.26 0.60 -78.54
C GLN A 479 11.81 1.63 -77.50
N SER A 480 10.59 1.51 -76.97
CA SER A 480 10.05 2.40 -75.94
C SER A 480 10.55 2.10 -74.51
N THR A 481 11.35 1.04 -74.34
CA THR A 481 11.88 0.61 -73.05
C THR A 481 13.40 0.76 -73.04
N PHE A 482 13.94 1.59 -72.13
CA PHE A 482 15.39 1.82 -71.93
C PHE A 482 16.12 0.61 -71.33
N ALA A 483 15.97 -0.57 -71.92
CA ALA A 483 16.73 -1.77 -71.55
C ALA A 483 17.90 -1.94 -72.52
N GLN A 484 19.12 -1.65 -72.06
CA GLN A 484 20.34 -1.99 -72.80
C GLN A 484 20.49 -3.51 -72.86
N GLY A 485 20.36 -4.09 -74.06
CA GLY A 485 20.80 -5.45 -74.35
C GLY A 485 22.31 -5.49 -74.55
N ARG A 486 23.02 -6.34 -73.81
CA ARG A 486 24.40 -6.74 -74.15
C ARG A 486 24.34 -7.99 -75.02
N TYR A 487 25.08 -7.95 -76.11
CA TYR A 487 25.43 -9.10 -76.96
C TYR A 487 26.27 -10.12 -76.19
#